data_AF-K0T9E7-F1
#
_entry.id   AF-K0T9E7-F1
#
_cell.length_a   1.000
_cell.length_b   1.000
_cell.length_c   1.000
_cell.angle_alpha   90.00
_cell.angle_beta   90.00
_cell.angle_gamma   90.00
#
_symmetry.space_group_name_H-M   'P 1'
#
loop_
_entity.id
_entity.type
_entity.pdbx_description
1 polymer ?
#
loop_
_entity_poly.entity_id
_entity_poly.type
_entity_poly.pdbx_seq_one_letter_code
_entity_poly.pdbx_strand_id
1 'polypeptide(L)'
;MAMKPFEYDSTPGDQDVVIYVRDPENSGDHGMLGEFNGVRRIYAPPPRVFYDRILQKNHYEKVWVVGEPDIMTLEHPIVGYLMEKYNATKPNGSDALKDLQFISLARNIIMSPSTFVWWAAYFSSCKTALHFPIMPLRPMLPWCELLPGRPRVKYYDWFRSLEFDDIVQAREVCDGYLDGALGDVTDESLLSFY
;
A
#
# COMPACT_ATOMS: atom_id res chain seq x y z
N MET A 1 23.37 -8.00 -21.31
CA MET A 1 22.42 -7.42 -22.28
C MET A 1 21.56 -6.45 -21.48
N ALA A 2 21.73 -5.14 -21.66
CA ALA A 2 20.90 -4.17 -20.95
C ALA A 2 19.50 -4.18 -21.59
N MET A 3 18.47 -4.49 -20.80
CA MET A 3 17.08 -4.35 -21.26
C MET A 3 16.86 -2.88 -21.63
N LYS A 4 16.33 -2.63 -22.84
CA LYS A 4 15.79 -1.31 -23.15
C LYS A 4 14.62 -1.05 -22.19
N PRO A 5 14.56 0.11 -21.52
CA PRO A 5 13.41 0.45 -20.70
C PRO A 5 12.16 0.45 -21.59
N PHE A 6 11.05 -0.12 -21.10
CA PHE A 6 9.77 0.10 -21.79
C PHE A 6 9.48 1.59 -21.79
N GLU A 7 9.17 2.13 -22.97
CA GLU A 7 8.79 3.52 -23.11
C GLU A 7 7.37 3.68 -22.58
N TYR A 8 7.27 4.22 -21.38
CA TYR A 8 6.05 4.84 -20.90
C TYR A 8 5.97 6.25 -21.49
N ASP A 9 4.79 6.67 -21.95
CA ASP A 9 4.56 8.06 -22.36
C ASP A 9 4.76 9.06 -21.20
N SER A 10 4.79 8.57 -19.96
CA SER A 10 5.12 9.36 -18.78
C SER A 10 5.77 8.49 -17.70
N THR A 11 6.87 8.95 -17.11
CA THR A 11 7.46 8.35 -15.90
C THR A 11 7.10 9.21 -14.70
N PRO A 12 7.04 8.65 -13.48
CA PRO A 12 6.81 9.46 -12.28
C PRO A 12 7.91 10.52 -12.14
N GLY A 13 7.52 11.77 -11.91
CA GLY A 13 8.44 12.85 -11.56
C GLY A 13 9.08 12.64 -10.18
N ASP A 14 10.14 13.42 -9.90
CA ASP A 14 10.85 13.29 -8.63
C ASP A 14 10.03 13.74 -7.41
N GLN A 15 9.03 14.61 -7.61
CA GLN A 15 8.07 15.09 -6.58
C GLN A 15 6.69 14.41 -6.68
N ASP A 16 6.56 13.41 -7.55
CA ASP A 16 5.33 12.62 -7.66
C ASP A 16 5.33 11.51 -6.59
N VAL A 17 4.14 11.04 -6.25
CA VAL A 17 3.96 9.83 -5.47
C VAL A 17 3.17 8.79 -6.27
N VAL A 18 3.62 7.54 -6.19
CA VAL A 18 2.90 6.40 -6.74
C VAL A 18 2.27 5.61 -5.60
N ILE A 19 0.95 5.46 -5.65
CA ILE A 19 0.15 4.70 -4.71
C ILE A 19 -0.26 3.41 -5.40
N TYR A 20 0.13 2.26 -4.84
CA TYR A 20 -0.41 0.99 -5.28
C TYR A 20 -1.60 0.61 -4.40
N VAL A 21 -2.79 0.53 -4.98
CA VAL A 21 -4.00 0.06 -4.31
C VAL A 21 -4.21 -1.40 -4.67
N ARG A 22 -4.52 -2.21 -3.67
CA ARG A 22 -4.93 -3.59 -3.85
C ARG A 22 -6.21 -3.82 -3.07
N ASP A 23 -7.20 -4.38 -3.73
CA ASP A 23 -8.42 -4.83 -3.09
C ASP A 23 -8.64 -6.30 -3.44
N PRO A 24 -8.52 -7.22 -2.46
CA PRO A 24 -8.74 -8.63 -2.69
C PRO A 24 -10.22 -8.99 -3.00
N GLU A 25 -11.17 -8.08 -2.76
CA GLU A 25 -12.62 -8.37 -2.88
C GLU A 25 -13.11 -8.60 -4.33
N ASN A 26 -12.47 -8.02 -5.35
CA ASN A 26 -12.93 -8.19 -6.75
C ASN A 26 -12.57 -9.56 -7.38
N SER A 27 -11.94 -10.46 -6.61
CA SER A 27 -11.68 -11.85 -7.04
C SER A 27 -12.90 -12.77 -7.02
N GLY A 28 -14.10 -12.25 -6.75
CA GLY A 28 -15.37 -12.95 -6.97
C GLY A 28 -16.01 -13.57 -5.73
N ASP A 29 -15.38 -13.45 -4.57
CA ASP A 29 -15.94 -13.81 -3.27
C ASP A 29 -15.94 -12.56 -2.36
N HIS A 30 -17.13 -11.99 -2.16
CA HIS A 30 -17.38 -10.85 -1.27
C HIS A 30 -16.57 -10.95 0.03
N GLY A 31 -15.83 -9.88 0.37
CA GLY A 31 -15.28 -9.60 1.70
C GLY A 31 -15.01 -10.84 2.51
N MET A 32 -14.00 -11.62 2.12
CA MET A 32 -13.58 -12.77 2.90
C MET A 32 -13.10 -12.28 4.26
N LEU A 33 -14.01 -12.31 5.24
CA LEU A 33 -13.81 -12.97 6.52
C LEU A 33 -13.30 -14.39 6.24
N GLY A 34 -12.09 -14.49 5.71
CA GLY A 34 -11.51 -15.75 5.29
C GLY A 34 -11.09 -16.48 6.55
N GLU A 35 -11.66 -17.66 6.79
CA GLU A 35 -11.26 -18.49 7.91
C GLU A 35 -9.98 -19.25 7.53
N PHE A 36 -8.83 -18.83 8.07
CA PHE A 36 -7.57 -19.55 7.88
C PHE A 36 -7.17 -20.19 9.21
N ASN A 37 -7.16 -21.53 9.26
CA ASN A 37 -7.00 -22.32 10.50
C ASN A 37 -8.04 -21.99 11.59
N GLY A 38 -9.30 -21.72 11.22
CA GLY A 38 -10.36 -21.45 12.21
C GLY A 38 -10.42 -20.00 12.71
N VAL A 39 -9.72 -19.06 12.05
CA VAL A 39 -9.67 -17.64 12.44
C VAL A 39 -10.17 -16.77 11.28
N ARG A 40 -11.24 -16.00 11.52
CA ARG A 40 -11.73 -14.96 10.58
C ARG A 40 -10.65 -13.90 10.36
N ARG A 41 -10.27 -13.67 9.10
CA ARG A 41 -9.30 -12.64 8.71
C ARG A 41 -10.01 -11.58 7.88
N ILE A 42 -9.81 -10.31 8.19
CA ILE A 42 -10.21 -9.22 7.32
C ILE A 42 -9.04 -8.94 6.36
N TYR A 43 -9.29 -9.06 5.07
CA TYR A 43 -8.38 -8.57 4.06
C TYR A 43 -8.92 -7.25 3.53
N ALA A 44 -8.33 -6.13 3.96
CA ALA A 44 -8.78 -4.82 3.52
C ALA A 44 -7.59 -3.98 3.03
N PRO A 45 -7.80 -3.13 2.01
CA PRO A 45 -6.82 -2.10 1.65
C PRO A 45 -6.54 -1.21 2.86
N PRO A 46 -5.40 -0.51 2.96
CA PRO A 46 -5.24 0.53 3.97
C PRO A 46 -6.40 1.54 3.92
N PRO A 47 -6.89 2.04 5.07
CA PRO A 47 -8.04 2.95 5.10
C PRO A 47 -7.69 4.37 4.62
N ARG A 48 -8.71 5.19 4.38
CA ARG A 48 -8.54 6.59 3.88
C ARG A 48 -7.62 7.43 4.76
N VAL A 49 -7.71 7.26 6.08
CA VAL A 49 -6.88 7.98 7.05
C VAL A 49 -5.37 7.72 6.88
N PHE A 50 -4.98 6.54 6.42
CA PHE A 50 -3.58 6.22 6.14
C PHE A 50 -3.05 7.10 4.99
N TYR A 51 -3.79 7.18 3.88
CA TYR A 51 -3.40 8.00 2.74
C TYR A 51 -3.43 9.50 3.08
N ASP A 52 -4.45 9.97 3.79
CA ASP A 52 -4.57 11.37 4.18
C ASP A 52 -3.36 11.87 4.94
N ARG A 53 -2.92 11.12 5.96
CA ARG A 53 -1.75 11.49 6.76
C ARG A 53 -0.50 11.66 5.91
N ILE A 54 -0.29 10.77 4.95
CA ILE A 54 0.90 10.81 4.10
C ILE A 54 0.79 11.95 3.09
N LEU A 55 -0.33 12.05 2.36
CA LEU A 55 -0.50 13.02 1.29
C LEU A 55 -0.54 14.46 1.81
N GLN A 56 -1.21 14.71 2.94
CA GLN A 56 -1.27 16.03 3.56
C GLN A 56 0.08 16.47 4.13
N LYS A 57 0.89 15.54 4.64
CA LYS A 57 2.20 15.84 5.23
C LYS A 57 3.29 16.14 4.20
N ASN A 58 3.26 15.47 3.05
CA ASN A 58 4.38 15.49 2.10
C ASN A 58 4.18 16.43 0.90
N HIS A 59 2.96 16.90 0.63
CA HIS A 59 2.66 17.89 -0.42
C HIS A 59 3.21 17.53 -1.81
N TYR A 60 2.95 16.30 -2.27
CA TYR A 60 3.38 15.83 -3.59
C TYR A 60 2.77 16.65 -4.74
N GLU A 61 3.52 16.81 -5.84
CA GLU A 61 3.05 17.55 -7.02
C GLU A 61 1.97 16.79 -7.78
N LYS A 62 2.13 15.47 -7.88
CA LYS A 62 1.18 14.59 -8.55
C LYS A 62 1.01 13.27 -7.81
N VAL A 63 -0.23 12.80 -7.76
CA VAL A 63 -0.59 11.50 -7.19
C VAL A 63 -0.94 10.55 -8.32
N TRP A 64 -0.18 9.47 -8.42
CA TRP A 64 -0.46 8.37 -9.33
C TRP A 64 -1.10 7.22 -8.57
N VAL A 65 -2.15 6.63 -9.13
CA VAL A 65 -2.77 5.41 -8.59
C VAL A 65 -2.55 4.27 -9.58
N VAL A 66 -2.01 3.18 -9.07
CA VAL A 66 -1.79 1.92 -9.79
C VAL A 66 -2.51 0.83 -9.03
N GLY A 67 -3.12 -0.11 -9.74
CA GLY A 67 -3.93 -1.17 -9.14
C GLY A 67 -4.41 -2.15 -10.20
N GLU A 68 -5.07 -3.20 -9.78
CA GLU A 68 -5.62 -4.21 -10.69
C GLU A 68 -6.73 -3.59 -11.59
N PRO A 69 -6.85 -3.96 -12.88
CA PRO A 69 -7.74 -3.26 -13.81
C PRO A 69 -9.21 -3.17 -13.39
N ASP A 70 -9.69 -4.17 -12.65
CA ASP A 70 -11.03 -4.31 -12.10
C ASP A 70 -11.32 -3.36 -10.93
N ILE A 71 -10.32 -3.02 -10.13
CA ILE A 71 -10.46 -2.09 -8.99
C ILE A 71 -10.25 -0.62 -9.40
N MET A 72 -9.71 -0.37 -10.59
CA MET A 72 -9.34 0.96 -11.08
C MET A 72 -10.54 1.77 -11.61
N THR A 73 -11.57 1.93 -10.77
CA THR A 73 -12.82 2.65 -11.06
C THR A 73 -13.10 3.72 -9.99
N LEU A 74 -13.96 4.70 -10.30
CA LEU A 74 -14.40 5.71 -9.34
C LEU A 74 -15.33 5.13 -8.25
N GLU A 75 -15.96 3.99 -8.51
CA GLU A 75 -16.86 3.33 -7.56
C GLU A 75 -16.10 2.66 -6.42
N HIS A 76 -14.83 2.31 -6.64
CA HIS A 76 -14.01 1.67 -5.63
C HIS A 76 -13.71 2.66 -4.47
N PRO A 77 -13.98 2.33 -3.19
CA PRO A 77 -13.96 3.28 -2.07
C PRO A 77 -12.64 4.03 -1.84
N ILE A 78 -11.50 3.36 -2.08
CA ILE A 78 -10.16 3.96 -1.98
C ILE A 78 -9.72 4.63 -3.29
N VAL A 79 -9.83 3.97 -4.44
CA VAL A 79 -9.42 4.55 -5.73
C VAL A 79 -10.25 5.80 -6.06
N GLY A 80 -11.58 5.72 -5.99
CA GLY A 80 -12.47 6.87 -6.20
C GLY A 80 -12.13 8.02 -5.27
N TYR A 81 -11.93 7.72 -3.98
CA TYR A 81 -11.50 8.71 -2.99
C TYR A 81 -10.19 9.41 -3.36
N LEU A 82 -9.16 8.66 -3.77
CA LEU A 82 -7.87 9.23 -4.17
C LEU A 82 -8.01 10.07 -5.45
N MET A 83 -8.79 9.62 -6.42
CA MET A 83 -9.03 10.33 -7.67
C MET A 83 -9.81 11.63 -7.43
N GLU A 84 -10.86 11.61 -6.61
CA GLU A 84 -11.71 12.78 -6.35
C GLU A 84 -11.04 13.79 -5.41
N LYS A 85 -10.51 13.35 -4.27
CA LYS A 85 -9.96 14.26 -3.24
C LYS A 85 -8.58 14.78 -3.61
N TYR A 86 -7.73 13.95 -4.21
CA TYR A 86 -6.34 14.28 -4.50
C TYR A 86 -6.04 14.46 -5.99
N ASN A 87 -7.09 14.49 -6.83
CA ASN A 87 -6.96 14.59 -8.29
C ASN A 87 -5.99 13.53 -8.86
N ALA A 88 -6.01 12.33 -8.27
CA ALA A 88 -5.06 11.30 -8.63
C ALA A 88 -5.35 10.71 -10.01
N THR A 89 -4.30 10.33 -10.72
CA THR A 89 -4.41 9.80 -12.10
C THR A 89 -3.80 8.43 -12.23
N LYS A 90 -4.30 7.60 -13.15
CA LYS A 90 -3.68 6.32 -13.49
C LYS A 90 -2.66 6.47 -14.63
N PRO A 91 -1.59 5.67 -14.67
CA PRO A 91 -0.68 5.64 -15.81
C PRO A 91 -1.37 5.13 -17.09
N ASN A 92 -0.91 5.58 -18.26
CA ASN A 92 -1.45 5.16 -19.56
C ASN A 92 -1.01 3.73 -19.92
N GLY A 93 -1.94 2.89 -20.36
CA GLY A 93 -1.64 1.55 -20.87
C GLY A 93 -1.01 0.63 -19.83
N SER A 94 -1.81 0.14 -18.90
CA SER A 94 -1.35 -0.73 -17.81
C SER A 94 -1.40 -2.21 -18.20
N ASP A 95 -0.24 -2.85 -18.15
CA ASP A 95 -0.15 -4.29 -17.89
C ASP A 95 0.72 -4.49 -16.65
N ALA A 96 0.66 -5.67 -16.04
CA ALA A 96 1.34 -5.91 -14.77
C ALA A 96 2.86 -5.65 -14.82
N LEU A 97 3.53 -5.87 -15.95
CA LEU A 97 4.98 -5.62 -16.05
C LEU A 97 5.26 -4.12 -16.18
N LYS A 98 4.45 -3.41 -16.95
CA LYS A 98 4.51 -1.95 -17.06
C LYS A 98 4.25 -1.28 -15.73
N ASP A 99 3.21 -1.70 -15.00
CA ASP A 99 2.88 -1.17 -13.67
C ASP A 99 4.02 -1.43 -12.68
N LEU A 100 4.60 -2.64 -12.69
CA LEU A 100 5.76 -2.97 -11.87
C LEU A 100 6.93 -2.03 -12.16
N GLN A 101 7.24 -1.80 -13.44
CA GLN A 101 8.31 -0.90 -13.83
C GLN A 101 8.00 0.55 -13.43
N PHE A 102 6.79 1.04 -13.70
CA PHE A 102 6.37 2.39 -13.37
C PHE A 102 6.51 2.68 -11.87
N ILE A 103 6.02 1.76 -11.02
CA ILE A 103 6.18 1.85 -9.57
C ILE A 103 7.67 1.82 -9.18
N SER A 104 8.47 0.91 -9.77
CA SER A 104 9.90 0.79 -9.42
C SER A 104 10.73 2.04 -9.73
N LEU A 105 10.29 2.86 -10.69
CA LEU A 105 10.95 4.11 -11.08
C LEU A 105 10.58 5.28 -10.17
N ALA A 106 9.53 5.16 -9.35
CA ALA A 106 9.04 6.25 -8.51
C ALA A 106 10.04 6.64 -7.41
N ARG A 107 10.07 7.94 -7.08
CA ARG A 107 10.83 8.46 -5.93
C ARG A 107 10.08 8.35 -4.62
N ASN A 108 8.76 8.32 -4.65
CA ASN A 108 7.91 8.19 -3.48
C ASN A 108 6.86 7.12 -3.77
N ILE A 109 6.79 6.10 -2.89
CA ILE A 109 5.86 4.98 -3.05
C ILE A 109 5.03 4.84 -1.77
N ILE A 110 3.71 4.89 -1.90
CA ILE A 110 2.78 4.47 -0.85
C ILE A 110 2.37 3.04 -1.15
N MET A 111 2.75 2.13 -0.25
CA MET A 111 2.53 0.70 -0.41
C MET A 111 1.17 0.29 0.16
N SER A 112 0.60 -0.77 -0.42
CA SER A 112 -0.46 -1.58 0.20
C SER A 112 0.06 -3.00 0.45
N PRO A 113 -0.60 -3.81 1.31
CA PRO A 113 -0.21 -5.19 1.59
C PRO A 113 -0.28 -6.11 0.35
N SER A 114 0.81 -6.12 -0.43
CA SER A 114 0.92 -6.86 -1.68
C SER A 114 2.36 -7.24 -1.98
N THR A 115 2.58 -8.51 -2.36
CA THR A 115 3.87 -8.94 -2.92
C THR A 115 4.21 -8.22 -4.21
N PHE A 116 3.22 -7.78 -4.99
CA PHE A 116 3.45 -7.07 -6.24
C PHE A 116 4.16 -5.72 -6.01
N VAL A 117 3.59 -4.85 -5.18
CA VAL A 117 4.24 -3.57 -4.83
C VAL A 117 5.48 -3.78 -3.97
N TRP A 118 5.54 -4.84 -3.17
CA TRP A 118 6.75 -5.18 -2.44
C TRP A 118 7.92 -5.45 -3.40
N TRP A 119 7.71 -6.26 -4.44
CA TRP A 119 8.73 -6.48 -5.47
C TRP A 119 9.06 -5.20 -6.24
N ALA A 120 8.06 -4.40 -6.60
CA ALA A 120 8.31 -3.11 -7.25
C ALA A 120 9.18 -2.19 -6.38
N ALA A 121 8.88 -2.11 -5.08
CA ALA A 121 9.65 -1.36 -4.11
C ALA A 121 11.05 -1.94 -3.91
N TYR A 122 11.20 -3.26 -3.90
CA TYR A 122 12.50 -3.94 -3.83
C TYR A 122 13.41 -3.55 -5.00
N PHE A 123 12.86 -3.47 -6.22
CA PHE A 123 13.61 -3.02 -7.41
C PHE A 123 13.80 -1.51 -7.50
N SER A 124 13.11 -0.71 -6.68
CA SER A 124 13.26 0.74 -6.66
C SER A 124 14.61 1.19 -6.08
N SER A 125 15.03 2.40 -6.43
CA SER A 125 16.27 3.00 -5.93
C SER A 125 16.32 3.05 -4.40
N CYS A 126 17.51 2.91 -3.80
CA CYS A 126 17.71 3.17 -2.36
C CYS A 126 17.39 4.62 -1.95
N LYS A 127 17.29 5.54 -2.92
CA LYS A 127 16.84 6.92 -2.71
C LYS A 127 15.32 7.05 -2.67
N THR A 128 14.57 6.02 -3.03
CA THR A 128 13.09 6.08 -3.06
C THR A 128 12.55 6.02 -1.64
N ALA A 129 11.72 7.00 -1.28
CA ALA A 129 10.97 7.04 -0.04
C ALA A 129 9.82 6.02 -0.10
N LEU A 130 9.72 5.15 0.91
CA LEU A 130 8.66 4.17 1.03
C LEU A 130 7.77 4.51 2.22
N HIS A 131 6.45 4.47 2.00
CA HIS A 131 5.45 4.55 3.06
C HIS A 131 4.78 3.18 3.21
N PHE A 132 5.12 2.49 4.29
CA PHE A 132 4.73 1.11 4.53
C PHE A 132 3.60 1.06 5.59
N PRO A 133 2.44 0.48 5.28
CA PRO A 133 1.37 0.32 6.27
C PRO A 133 1.69 -0.85 7.22
N ILE A 134 1.69 -0.59 8.52
CA ILE A 134 1.54 -1.62 9.55
C ILE A 134 0.04 -1.83 9.73
N MET A 135 -0.43 -3.04 9.46
CA MET A 135 -1.84 -3.38 9.53
C MET A 135 -2.09 -4.15 10.82
N PRO A 136 -3.14 -3.82 11.59
CA PRO A 136 -3.52 -4.59 12.77
C PRO A 136 -4.11 -5.97 12.46
N LEU A 137 -4.28 -6.28 11.17
CA LEU A 137 -4.89 -7.49 10.66
C LEU A 137 -3.83 -8.50 10.27
N ARG A 138 -4.08 -9.80 10.49
CA ARG A 138 -3.24 -10.89 9.95
C ARG A 138 -3.34 -10.88 8.42
N PRO A 139 -2.35 -10.33 7.70
CA PRO A 139 -2.41 -10.24 6.25
C PRO A 139 -2.23 -11.64 5.62
N MET A 140 -2.56 -11.77 4.33
CA MET A 140 -2.50 -13.05 3.62
C MET A 140 -1.07 -13.62 3.54
N LEU A 141 -0.08 -12.76 3.73
CA LEU A 141 1.34 -13.02 3.65
C LEU A 141 1.97 -12.66 4.99
N PRO A 142 3.19 -13.13 5.29
CA PRO A 142 3.94 -12.67 6.45
C PRO A 142 4.41 -11.22 6.23
N TRP A 143 3.47 -10.27 6.16
CA TRP A 143 3.72 -8.87 5.80
C TRP A 143 4.71 -8.19 6.74
N CYS A 144 4.67 -8.55 8.03
CA CYS A 144 5.65 -8.11 9.00
C CYS A 144 7.07 -8.63 8.67
N GLU A 145 7.21 -9.83 8.08
CA GLU A 145 8.50 -10.33 7.58
C GLU A 145 8.98 -9.62 6.31
N LEU A 146 8.10 -8.87 5.66
CA LEU A 146 8.39 -8.11 4.47
C LEU A 146 8.71 -6.64 4.76
N LEU A 147 8.90 -6.25 6.04
CA LEU A 147 9.34 -4.90 6.39
C LEU A 147 10.66 -4.55 5.67
N PRO A 148 10.69 -3.51 4.81
CA PRO A 148 11.89 -3.21 4.05
C PRO A 148 12.94 -2.57 4.98
N GLY A 149 14.04 -3.28 5.25
CA GLY A 149 15.16 -2.81 6.08
C GLY A 149 16.12 -1.88 5.36
N ARG A 150 15.61 -0.85 4.67
CA ARG A 150 16.41 0.08 3.86
C ARG A 150 16.22 1.53 4.30
N PRO A 151 17.12 2.46 3.93
CA PRO A 151 16.95 3.87 4.23
C PRO A 151 15.66 4.45 3.65
N ARG A 152 15.16 5.53 4.26
CA ARG A 152 14.00 6.31 3.79
C ARG A 152 12.68 5.52 3.76
N VAL A 153 12.50 4.62 4.70
CA VAL A 153 11.20 3.96 4.94
C VAL A 153 10.52 4.64 6.13
N LYS A 154 9.23 4.90 5.98
CA LYS A 154 8.33 5.30 7.05
C LYS A 154 7.30 4.19 7.25
N TYR A 155 7.20 3.66 8.46
CA TYR A 155 6.20 2.65 8.81
C TYR A 155 5.05 3.33 9.55
N TYR A 156 3.81 3.06 9.13
CA TYR A 156 2.63 3.72 9.68
C TYR A 156 1.68 2.70 10.29
N ASP A 157 1.52 2.75 11.60
CA ASP A 157 0.39 2.12 12.28
C ASP A 157 -0.78 3.12 12.24
N TRP A 158 -1.64 2.96 11.25
CA TRP A 158 -2.76 3.87 11.05
C TRP A 158 -3.79 3.75 12.18
N PHE A 159 -3.94 2.56 12.78
CA PHE A 159 -4.91 2.24 13.82
C PHE A 159 -4.59 2.97 15.12
N ARG A 160 -3.32 2.93 15.55
CA ARG A 160 -2.85 3.63 16.75
C ARG A 160 -2.32 5.03 16.48
N SER A 161 -2.33 5.46 15.22
CA SER A 161 -1.82 6.76 14.80
C SER A 161 -0.33 6.97 15.10
N LEU A 162 0.47 5.93 14.89
CA LEU A 162 1.91 5.94 15.12
C LEU A 162 2.68 5.92 13.80
N GLU A 163 3.86 6.55 13.79
CA GLU A 163 4.82 6.57 12.69
C GLU A 163 6.19 6.18 13.22
N PHE A 164 6.90 5.33 12.47
CA PHE A 164 8.22 4.83 12.83
C PHE A 164 9.21 5.00 11.68
N ASP A 165 10.44 5.35 12.03
CA ASP A 165 11.59 5.43 11.11
C ASP A 165 12.55 4.26 11.33
N ASP A 166 12.36 3.56 12.45
CA ASP A 166 13.16 2.45 12.90
C ASP A 166 12.43 1.13 12.65
N ILE A 167 13.10 0.21 11.96
CA ILE A 167 12.51 -1.09 11.61
C ILE A 167 12.29 -1.97 12.84
N VAL A 168 13.10 -1.84 13.90
CA VAL A 168 12.93 -2.65 15.11
C VAL A 168 11.64 -2.26 15.83
N GLN A 169 11.38 -0.97 16.00
CA GLN A 169 10.12 -0.48 16.56
C GLN A 169 8.91 -0.87 15.69
N ALA A 170 9.03 -0.73 14.36
CA ALA A 170 7.98 -1.13 13.44
C ALA A 170 7.69 -2.64 13.53
N ARG A 171 8.74 -3.46 13.64
CA ARG A 171 8.66 -4.92 13.82
C ARG A 171 7.97 -5.28 15.12
N GLU A 172 8.36 -4.68 16.24
CA GLU A 172 7.72 -4.90 17.54
C GLU A 172 6.21 -4.65 17.50
N VAL A 173 5.79 -3.57 16.84
CA VAL A 173 4.37 -3.24 16.70
C VAL A 173 3.67 -4.25 15.77
N CYS A 174 4.28 -4.60 14.64
CA CYS A 174 3.71 -5.54 13.69
C CYS A 174 3.55 -6.94 14.31
N ASP A 175 4.57 -7.43 15.01
CA ASP A 175 4.55 -8.72 15.71
C ASP A 175 3.58 -8.69 16.89
N GLY A 176 3.46 -7.55 17.59
CA GLY A 176 2.46 -7.36 18.64
C GLY A 176 1.00 -7.53 18.17
N TYR A 177 0.70 -7.20 16.91
CA TYR A 177 -0.60 -7.53 16.31
C TYR A 177 -0.73 -9.01 15.96
N LEU A 178 0.34 -9.67 15.49
CA LEU A 178 0.32 -11.09 15.17
C LEU A 178 0.10 -11.98 16.41
N ASP A 179 0.69 -11.58 17.54
CA ASP A 179 0.65 -12.30 18.81
C ASP A 179 -0.58 -11.95 19.67
N GLY A 180 -1.42 -11.02 19.22
CA GLY A 180 -2.60 -10.55 19.96
C GLY A 180 -2.27 -9.65 21.16
N ALA A 181 -1.00 -9.28 21.36
CA ALA A 181 -0.54 -8.48 22.48
C ALA A 181 -1.03 -7.02 22.42
N LEU A 182 -1.35 -6.52 21.22
CA LEU A 182 -1.86 -5.15 21.02
C LEU A 182 -3.40 -5.06 20.89
N GLY A 183 -4.09 -6.15 21.25
CA GLY A 183 -5.54 -6.26 21.20
C GLY A 183 -6.03 -6.78 19.84
N ASP A 184 -7.02 -7.67 19.88
CA ASP A 184 -7.73 -8.10 18.67
C ASP A 184 -8.57 -6.93 18.18
N VAL A 185 -8.28 -6.48 16.96
CA VAL A 185 -9.14 -5.51 16.30
C VAL A 185 -10.35 -6.27 15.76
N THR A 186 -11.47 -6.19 16.49
CA THR A 186 -12.73 -6.80 16.07
C THR A 186 -13.32 -6.06 14.87
N ASP A 187 -14.00 -6.80 13.99
CA ASP A 187 -14.55 -6.33 12.71
C ASP A 187 -15.25 -4.96 12.79
N GLU A 188 -16.04 -4.72 13.85
CA GLU A 188 -16.84 -3.50 13.99
C GLU A 188 -16.01 -2.23 14.16
N SER A 189 -14.85 -2.32 14.81
CA SER A 189 -14.00 -1.15 15.04
C SER A 189 -13.32 -0.66 13.74
N LEU A 190 -13.09 -1.56 12.79
CA LEU A 190 -12.42 -1.26 11.52
C LEU A 190 -13.33 -0.56 10.51
N LEU A 191 -14.63 -0.87 10.52
CA LEU A 191 -15.62 -0.24 9.65
C LEU A 191 -15.68 1.29 9.83
N SER A 192 -15.32 1.80 11.01
CA SER A 192 -15.31 3.25 11.26
C SER A 192 -14.22 4.03 10.48
N PHE A 193 -13.27 3.32 9.87
CA PHE A 193 -12.11 3.93 9.20
C PHE A 193 -12.18 3.93 7.66
N TYR A 194 -13.16 3.25 7.06
CA TYR A 194 -13.36 3.14 5.60
C TYR A 194 -14.45 4.11 5.13
#